data_AF-A0A849UGI8-F1
#
_entry.id   AF-A0A849UGI8-F1
#
_cell.length_a   1.000
_cell.length_b   1.000
_cell.length_c   1.000
_cell.angle_alpha   90.00
_cell.angle_beta   90.00
_cell.angle_gamma   90.00
#
_symmetry.space_group_name_H-M   'P 1'
#
loop_
_entity.id
_entity.type
_entity.pdbx_description
1 polymer ?
#
loop_
_entity_poly.entity_id
_entity_poly.type
_entity_poly.pdbx_seq_one_letter_code
_entity_poly.pdbx_strand_id
1 'polypeptide(L)'
;MATPSTNVLNMLQGIASKEVDEATEALAKAMKVAAEAQSKQDMLNEYRLDYVKNLNNILEAGMGAEAYQNFQNFFGKLDQAIAGQQEVVELANQQVKAKKFLWQESQRKKLSYEVLSDRSEKRVLKVEQKKDQKLMDEFAMRITRTKAN
;
A
#
# COMPACT_ATOMS: atom_id res chain seq x y z
N MET A 1 3.12 33.09 17.00
CA MET A 1 2.27 32.01 17.55
C MET A 1 1.52 31.33 16.41
N ALA A 2 1.49 30.00 16.34
CA ALA A 2 0.74 29.29 15.28
C ALA A 2 -0.75 29.62 15.35
N THR A 3 -1.38 29.88 14.21
CA THR A 3 -2.83 30.14 14.17
C THR A 3 -3.61 28.84 14.39
N PRO A 4 -4.85 28.87 14.92
CA PRO A 4 -5.68 27.68 15.10
C PRO A 4 -5.80 26.84 13.83
N SER A 5 -5.83 27.49 12.66
CA SER A 5 -5.88 26.85 11.34
C SER A 5 -4.59 26.09 10.98
N THR A 6 -3.42 26.55 11.41
CA THR A 6 -2.13 25.85 11.22
C THR A 6 -2.08 24.57 12.08
N ASN A 7 -2.54 24.62 13.33
CA ASN A 7 -2.59 23.44 14.20
C ASN A 7 -3.55 22.37 13.69
N VAL A 8 -4.71 22.76 13.15
CA VAL A 8 -5.66 21.81 12.54
C VAL A 8 -5.06 21.12 11.31
N LEU A 9 -4.35 21.85 10.44
CA LEU A 9 -3.69 21.26 9.26
C LEU A 9 -2.59 20.27 9.65
N ASN A 10 -1.79 20.58 10.67
CA ASN A 10 -0.77 19.68 11.19
C ASN A 10 -1.40 18.40 11.78
N MET A 11 -2.52 18.52 12.50
CA MET A 11 -3.26 17.36 12.99
C MET A 11 -3.79 16.49 11.84
N LEU A 12 -4.39 17.10 10.81
CA LEU A 12 -4.88 16.38 9.63
C LEU A 12 -3.76 15.68 8.86
N GLN A 13 -2.59 16.30 8.75
CA GLN A 13 -1.40 15.69 8.16
C GLN A 13 -0.91 14.49 8.98
N GLY A 14 -0.95 14.58 10.31
CA GLY A 14 -0.63 13.47 11.21
C GLY A 14 -1.58 12.29 11.03
N ILE A 15 -2.89 12.56 10.96
CA ILE A 15 -3.91 11.53 10.69
C ILE A 15 -3.67 10.88 9.32
N ALA A 16 -3.46 11.67 8.26
CA ALA A 16 -3.22 11.13 6.93
C ALA A 16 -1.92 10.34 6.82
N SER A 17 -0.89 10.70 7.59
CA SER A 17 0.35 9.91 7.67
C SER A 17 0.09 8.54 8.30
N LYS A 18 -0.67 8.49 9.39
CA LYS A 18 -1.07 7.23 10.01
C LYS A 18 -1.92 6.36 9.08
N GLU A 19 -2.85 6.95 8.33
CA GLU A 19 -3.65 6.23 7.32
C GLU A 19 -2.76 5.61 6.22
N VAL A 20 -1.69 6.31 5.79
CA VAL A 20 -0.72 5.78 4.82
C VAL A 20 0.06 4.60 5.41
N ASP A 21 0.49 4.69 6.67
CA ASP A 21 1.24 3.62 7.33
C ASP A 21 0.38 2.35 7.47
N GLU A 22 -0.87 2.51 7.92
CA GLU A 22 -1.85 1.43 8.02
C GLU A 22 -2.15 0.79 6.65
N ALA A 23 -2.33 1.61 5.61
CA ALA A 23 -2.57 1.12 4.25
C ALA A 23 -1.33 0.40 3.68
N THR A 24 -0.13 0.85 4.02
CA THR A 24 1.14 0.22 3.62
C THR A 24 1.27 -1.17 4.25
N GLU A 25 1.01 -1.28 5.55
CA GLU A 25 1.04 -2.57 6.24
C GLU A 25 -0.02 -3.54 5.68
N ALA A 26 -1.23 -3.04 5.43
CA ALA A 26 -2.31 -3.84 4.86
C ALA A 26 -1.98 -4.33 3.44
N LEU A 27 -1.37 -3.48 2.61
CA LEU A 27 -0.91 -3.86 1.27
C LEU A 27 0.20 -4.91 1.33
N ALA A 28 1.20 -4.73 2.20
CA ALA A 28 2.28 -5.69 2.38
C ALA A 28 1.75 -7.07 2.79
N LYS A 29 0.81 -7.11 3.74
CA LYS A 29 0.12 -8.35 4.16
C LYS A 29 -0.62 -9.01 2.99
N ALA A 30 -1.38 -8.25 2.20
CA ALA A 30 -2.09 -8.78 1.04
C ALA A 30 -1.13 -9.34 -0.03
N MET A 31 -0.02 -8.64 -0.30
CA MET A 31 1.00 -9.10 -1.25
C MET A 31 1.67 -10.40 -0.79
N LYS A 32 1.95 -10.53 0.51
CA LYS A 32 2.49 -11.78 1.07
C LYS A 32 1.52 -12.94 0.88
N VAL A 33 0.24 -12.76 1.20
CA VAL A 33 -0.80 -13.78 0.99
C VAL A 33 -0.91 -14.19 -0.49
N ALA A 34 -0.88 -13.23 -1.41
CA ALA A 34 -0.91 -13.53 -2.84
C ALA A 34 0.33 -14.32 -3.31
N ALA A 35 1.52 -13.97 -2.80
CA ALA A 35 2.75 -14.69 -3.11
C ALA A 35 2.74 -16.14 -2.57
N GLU A 36 2.25 -16.33 -1.34
CA GLU A 36 2.09 -17.68 -0.75
C GLU A 36 1.06 -18.52 -1.52
N ALA A 37 -0.07 -17.92 -1.91
CA ALA A 37 -1.08 -18.58 -2.73
C ALA A 37 -0.53 -19.00 -4.10
N GLN A 38 0.25 -18.14 -4.74
CA GLN A 38 0.89 -18.45 -6.02
C GLN A 38 1.94 -19.55 -5.89
N SER A 39 2.80 -19.48 -4.87
CA SER A 39 3.80 -20.53 -4.62
C SER A 39 3.15 -21.91 -4.42
N LYS A 40 2.00 -21.96 -3.72
CA LYS A 40 1.24 -23.21 -3.58
C LYS A 40 0.63 -23.70 -4.89
N GLN A 41 0.15 -22.79 -5.74
CA GLN A 41 -0.34 -23.14 -7.08
C GLN A 41 0.79 -23.74 -7.93
N ASP A 42 1.97 -23.13 -7.88
CA ASP A 42 3.15 -23.60 -8.63
C ASP A 42 3.57 -25.00 -8.15
N MET A 43 3.61 -25.24 -6.84
CA MET A 43 3.89 -26.57 -6.28
C MET A 43 2.87 -27.63 -6.72
N LEU A 44 1.57 -27.30 -6.76
CA LEU A 44 0.55 -28.24 -7.21
C LEU A 44 0.69 -28.57 -8.70
N ASN A 45 1.03 -27.58 -9.53
CA ASN A 45 1.26 -27.77 -10.96
C ASN A 45 2.51 -28.61 -11.23
N GLU A 46 3.60 -28.35 -10.51
CA GLU A 46 4.83 -29.16 -10.60
C GLU A 46 4.55 -30.60 -10.19
N TYR A 47 3.89 -30.79 -9.05
CA TYR A 47 3.49 -32.12 -8.58
C TYR A 47 2.61 -32.86 -9.59
N ARG A 48 1.68 -32.17 -10.27
CA ARG A 48 0.87 -32.76 -11.33
C ARG A 48 1.71 -33.24 -12.51
N LEU A 49 2.69 -32.45 -12.94
CA LEU A 49 3.58 -32.81 -14.06
C LEU A 49 4.38 -34.07 -13.71
N ASP A 50 4.96 -34.11 -12.51
CA ASP A 50 5.70 -35.28 -12.03
C ASP A 50 4.81 -36.52 -11.91
N TYR A 51 3.57 -36.33 -11.43
CA TYR A 51 2.61 -37.41 -11.30
C TYR A 51 2.24 -38.04 -12.65
N VAL A 52 2.02 -37.22 -13.69
CA VAL A 52 1.77 -37.70 -15.07
C VAL A 52 3.00 -38.37 -15.67
N LYS A 53 4.19 -37.82 -15.45
CA LYS A 53 5.45 -38.42 -15.92
C LYS A 53 5.66 -39.81 -15.31
N ASN A 54 5.38 -39.97 -14.02
CA ASN A 54 5.46 -41.25 -13.34
C ASN A 54 4.45 -42.27 -13.91
N LEU A 55 3.22 -41.85 -14.24
CA LEU A 55 2.25 -42.71 -14.90
C LEU A 55 2.78 -43.29 -16.21
N ASN A 56 3.35 -42.44 -17.08
CA ASN A 56 3.86 -42.89 -18.39
C ASN A 56 4.90 -44.01 -18.23
N ASN A 57 5.82 -43.86 -17.28
CA ASN A 57 6.82 -44.89 -16.98
C ASN A 57 6.20 -46.20 -16.49
N ILE A 58 5.16 -46.13 -15.65
CA ILE A 58 4.49 -47.34 -15.12
C ILE A 58 3.62 -48.00 -16.21
N LEU A 59 2.99 -47.22 -17.09
CA LEU A 59 2.25 -47.75 -18.24
C LEU A 59 3.17 -48.50 -19.21
N GLU A 60 4.35 -47.96 -19.50
CA GLU A 60 5.37 -48.63 -20.32
C GLU A 60 5.84 -49.97 -19.70
N ALA A 61 5.85 -50.07 -18.37
CA ALA A 61 6.22 -51.28 -17.64
C ALA A 61 5.09 -52.32 -17.48
N GLY A 62 3.86 -52.02 -17.95
CA GLY A 62 2.70 -52.91 -17.84
C GLY A 62 1.92 -52.68 -16.53
N MET A 63 1.05 -51.66 -16.52
CA MET A 63 0.20 -51.32 -15.36
C MET A 63 -1.05 -52.22 -15.27
N GLY A 64 -1.37 -52.68 -14.05
CA GLY A 64 -2.64 -53.35 -13.76
C GLY A 64 -3.84 -52.39 -13.66
N ALA A 65 -5.05 -52.87 -14.01
CA ALA A 65 -6.27 -52.05 -14.08
C ALA A 65 -6.62 -51.31 -12.77
N GLU A 66 -6.38 -51.93 -11.61
CA GLU A 66 -6.63 -51.31 -10.29
C GLU A 66 -5.70 -50.11 -10.04
N ALA A 67 -4.41 -50.25 -10.38
CA ALA A 67 -3.44 -49.16 -10.24
C ALA A 67 -3.81 -47.97 -11.15
N TYR A 68 -4.31 -48.25 -12.35
CA TYR A 68 -4.79 -47.21 -13.27
C TYR A 68 -6.03 -46.48 -12.73
N GLN A 69 -7.00 -47.21 -12.15
CA GLN A 69 -8.18 -46.60 -11.53
C GLN A 69 -7.80 -45.71 -10.34
N ASN A 70 -6.88 -46.15 -9.50
CA ASN A 70 -6.36 -45.35 -8.38
C ASN A 70 -5.67 -44.07 -8.87
N PHE A 71 -4.88 -44.17 -9.94
CA PHE A 71 -4.28 -43.01 -10.60
C PHE A 71 -5.35 -42.00 -11.04
N GLN A 72 -6.36 -42.46 -11.80
CA GLN A 72 -7.39 -41.58 -12.35
C GLN A 72 -8.18 -40.86 -11.25
N ASN A 73 -8.50 -41.58 -10.17
CA ASN A 73 -9.21 -41.03 -9.02
C ASN A 73 -8.40 -39.95 -8.30
N PHE A 74 -7.11 -40.19 -8.06
CA PHE A 74 -6.24 -39.20 -7.43
C PHE A 74 -5.98 -37.99 -8.35
N PHE A 75 -5.77 -38.24 -9.64
CA PHE A 75 -5.60 -37.19 -10.64
C PHE A 75 -6.79 -36.23 -10.67
N GLY A 76 -8.02 -36.77 -10.63
CA GLY A 76 -9.24 -35.96 -10.53
C GLY A 76 -9.29 -35.10 -9.26
N LYS A 77 -8.85 -35.62 -8.11
CA LYS A 77 -8.74 -34.84 -6.86
C LYS A 77 -7.67 -33.76 -6.95
N LEU A 78 -6.55 -34.04 -7.59
CA LEU A 78 -5.47 -33.08 -7.80
C LEU A 78 -5.90 -31.93 -8.71
N ASP A 79 -6.60 -32.23 -9.81
CA ASP A 79 -7.17 -31.22 -10.71
C ASP A 79 -8.18 -30.32 -9.97
N GLN A 80 -9.04 -30.91 -9.13
CA GLN A 80 -9.95 -30.13 -8.28
C GLN A 80 -9.21 -29.23 -7.30
N ALA A 81 -8.14 -29.72 -6.67
CA ALA A 81 -7.33 -28.93 -5.75
C ALA A 81 -6.62 -27.76 -6.46
N ILE A 82 -6.10 -27.99 -7.68
CA ILE A 82 -5.48 -26.95 -8.52
C ILE A 82 -6.50 -25.89 -8.93
N ALA A 83 -7.71 -26.30 -9.34
CA ALA A 83 -8.78 -25.36 -9.66
C ALA A 83 -9.18 -24.52 -8.44
N GLY A 84 -9.37 -25.15 -7.28
CA GLY A 84 -9.67 -24.41 -6.04
C GLY A 84 -8.54 -23.47 -5.62
N GLN A 85 -7.28 -23.87 -5.77
CA GLN A 85 -6.14 -23.02 -5.44
C GLN A 85 -5.98 -21.86 -6.44
N GLN A 86 -6.35 -22.04 -7.71
CA GLN A 86 -6.41 -20.98 -8.71
C GLN A 86 -7.41 -19.88 -8.29
N GLU A 87 -8.59 -20.25 -7.80
CA GLU A 87 -9.57 -19.28 -7.28
C GLU A 87 -9.02 -18.49 -6.09
N VAL A 88 -8.28 -19.16 -5.19
CA VAL A 88 -7.62 -18.50 -4.05
C VAL A 88 -6.58 -17.48 -4.52
N VAL A 89 -5.78 -17.81 -5.53
CA VAL A 89 -4.81 -16.89 -6.14
C VAL A 89 -5.52 -15.67 -6.73
N GLU A 90 -6.61 -15.88 -7.46
CA GLU A 90 -7.39 -14.79 -8.06
C GLU A 90 -7.98 -13.85 -7.00
N LEU A 91 -8.56 -14.41 -5.93
CA LEU A 91 -9.09 -13.63 -4.82
C LEU A 91 -7.98 -12.84 -4.11
N ALA A 92 -6.83 -13.46 -3.85
CA ALA A 92 -5.70 -12.79 -3.21
C ALA A 92 -5.18 -11.63 -4.08
N ASN A 93 -5.09 -11.82 -5.39
CA ASN A 93 -4.71 -10.77 -6.34
C ASN A 93 -5.73 -9.62 -6.40
N GLN A 94 -7.02 -9.92 -6.31
CA GLN A 94 -8.05 -8.88 -6.19
C GLN A 94 -7.89 -8.08 -4.89
N GLN A 95 -7.58 -8.74 -3.77
CA GLN A 95 -7.30 -8.05 -2.51
C GLN A 95 -6.07 -7.14 -2.59
N VAL A 96 -4.99 -7.59 -3.23
CA VAL A 96 -3.82 -6.74 -3.48
C VAL A 96 -4.20 -5.48 -4.27
N LYS A 97 -5.02 -5.62 -5.33
CA LYS A 97 -5.50 -4.48 -6.12
C LYS A 97 -6.31 -3.50 -5.27
N ALA A 98 -7.23 -4.00 -4.44
CA ALA A 98 -8.04 -3.18 -3.55
C ALA A 98 -7.18 -2.44 -2.51
N LYS A 99 -6.24 -3.13 -1.85
CA LYS A 99 -5.34 -2.50 -0.87
C LYS A 99 -4.41 -1.48 -1.52
N LYS A 100 -3.93 -1.75 -2.74
CA LYS A 100 -3.09 -0.82 -3.50
C LYS A 100 -3.86 0.46 -3.82
N PHE A 101 -5.12 0.35 -4.23
CA PHE A 101 -5.98 1.52 -4.46
C PHE A 101 -6.13 2.36 -3.19
N LEU A 102 -6.45 1.74 -2.05
CA LEU A 102 -6.57 2.44 -0.77
C LEU A 102 -5.28 3.16 -0.38
N TRP A 103 -4.13 2.50 -0.55
CA TRP A 103 -2.82 3.09 -0.30
C TRP A 103 -2.53 4.30 -1.20
N GLN A 104 -2.89 4.24 -2.48
CA GLN A 104 -2.76 5.38 -3.39
C GLN A 104 -3.63 6.56 -2.97
N GLU A 105 -4.88 6.31 -2.56
CA GLU A 105 -5.81 7.34 -2.09
C GLU A 105 -5.31 7.98 -0.79
N SER A 106 -4.81 7.20 0.18
CA SER A 106 -4.22 7.74 1.41
C SER A 106 -2.98 8.59 1.12
N GLN A 107 -2.15 8.16 0.17
CA GLN A 107 -0.95 8.91 -0.24
C GLN A 107 -1.34 10.26 -0.87
N ARG A 108 -2.35 10.28 -1.74
CA ARG A 108 -2.88 11.52 -2.35
C ARG A 108 -3.43 12.47 -1.29
N LYS A 109 -4.17 11.95 -0.31
CA LYS A 109 -4.71 12.73 0.81
C LYS A 109 -3.59 13.35 1.65
N LYS A 110 -2.55 12.58 1.99
CA LYS A 110 -1.37 13.07 2.72
C LYS A 110 -0.68 14.23 1.97
N LEU A 111 -0.39 14.05 0.68
CA LEU A 111 0.22 15.10 -0.15
C LEU A 111 -0.65 16.37 -0.19
N SER A 112 -1.98 16.22 -0.23
CA SER A 112 -2.90 17.36 -0.24
C SER A 112 -2.78 18.19 1.04
N TYR A 113 -2.66 17.55 2.21
CA TYR A 113 -2.46 18.26 3.47
C TYR A 113 -1.06 18.87 3.60
N GLU A 114 -0.01 18.19 3.11
CA GLU A 114 1.34 18.75 3.04
C GLU A 114 1.38 20.06 2.27
N VAL A 115 0.74 20.10 1.09
CA VAL A 115 0.64 21.32 0.27
C VAL A 115 -0.14 22.42 0.98
N LEU A 116 -1.24 22.09 1.66
CA LEU A 116 -2.03 23.06 2.42
C LEU A 116 -1.27 23.62 3.63
N SER A 117 -0.52 22.76 4.33
CA SER A 117 0.29 23.17 5.47
C SER A 117 1.41 24.14 5.06
N ASP A 118 2.20 23.79 4.03
CA ASP A 118 3.25 24.66 3.47
C ASP A 118 2.71 26.03 3.03
N ARG A 119 1.54 26.06 2.37
CA ARG A 119 0.86 27.31 2.00
C ARG A 119 0.44 28.13 3.21
N SER A 120 -0.05 27.48 4.27
CA SER A 120 -0.46 28.13 5.52
C SER A 120 0.74 28.75 6.23
N GLU A 121 1.84 28.00 6.37
CA GLU A 121 3.09 28.47 6.97
C GLU A 121 3.66 29.68 6.21
N LYS A 122 3.72 29.62 4.88
CA LYS A 122 4.15 30.75 4.03
C LYS A 122 3.27 31.98 4.22
N ARG A 123 1.96 31.81 4.42
CA ARG A 123 1.04 32.93 4.68
C ARG A 123 1.30 33.55 6.05
N VAL A 124 1.48 32.74 7.08
CA VAL A 124 1.81 33.21 8.45
C VAL A 124 3.13 33.97 8.43
N LEU A 125 4.17 33.42 7.81
CA LEU A 125 5.48 34.06 7.71
C LEU A 125 5.41 35.44 7.03
N LYS A 126 4.67 35.55 5.91
CA LYS A 126 4.46 36.83 5.22
C LYS A 126 3.73 37.86 6.08
N VAL A 127 2.78 37.44 6.91
CA VAL A 127 2.06 38.35 7.82
C VAL A 127 2.99 38.83 8.93
N GLU A 128 3.78 37.94 9.53
CA GLU A 128 4.75 38.33 10.57
C GLU A 128 5.83 39.26 10.02
N GLN A 129 6.42 38.96 8.85
CA GLN A 129 7.39 39.85 8.20
C GLN A 129 6.85 41.26 7.96
N LYS A 130 5.58 41.38 7.55
CA LYS A 130 4.93 42.69 7.38
C LYS A 130 4.74 43.44 8.70
N LYS A 131 4.44 42.74 9.80
CA LYS A 131 4.33 43.34 11.13
C LYS A 131 5.68 43.82 11.62
N ASP A 132 6.72 43.00 11.48
CA ASP A 132 8.08 43.33 11.91
C ASP A 132 8.63 44.53 11.13
N GLN A 133 8.43 44.58 9.82
CA GLN A 133 8.79 45.73 8.99
C GLN A 133 8.12 47.01 9.49
N LYS A 134 6.80 46.96 9.75
CA LYS A 134 6.05 48.12 10.24
C LYS A 134 6.56 48.61 11.59
N LEU A 135 6.89 47.71 12.52
CA LEU A 135 7.45 48.06 13.83
C LEU A 135 8.83 48.73 13.70
N MET A 136 9.68 48.23 12.79
CA MET A 136 10.99 48.83 12.52
C MET A 136 10.86 50.23 11.90
N ASP A 137 9.94 50.40 10.95
CA ASP A 137 9.68 51.70 10.33
C ASP A 137 9.16 52.73 11.36
N GLU A 138 8.24 52.32 12.26
CA GLU A 138 7.76 53.16 13.36
C GLU A 138 8.88 53.56 14.33
N PHE A 139 9.78 52.63 14.65
CA PHE A 139 10.93 52.90 15.52
C PHE A 139 11.92 53.88 14.87
N ALA A 140 12.23 53.69 13.59
CA ALA A 140 13.08 54.59 12.81
C ALA A 140 12.50 56.01 12.73
N MET A 141 11.18 56.13 12.50
CA MET A 141 10.47 57.42 12.51
C MET A 141 10.52 58.10 13.88
N ARG A 142 10.43 57.35 14.98
CA ARG A 142 10.58 57.93 16.33
C ARG A 142 11.99 58.44 16.60
N ILE A 143 13.03 57.66 16.27
CA ILE A 143 14.43 58.08 16.48
C ILE A 143 14.76 59.34 15.69
N THR A 144 14.35 59.40 14.43
CA THR A 144 14.60 60.57 13.56
C THR A 144 13.90 61.82 14.11
N ARG A 145 12.68 61.69 14.65
CA ARG A 145 11.95 62.79 15.27
C ARG A 145 12.59 63.28 16.57
N THR A 146 13.16 62.40 17.39
CA THR A 146 13.85 62.76 18.64
C THR A 146 15.22 63.41 18.39
N LYS A 147 15.91 63.10 17.28
CA LYS A 147 17.18 63.75 16.89
C LYS A 147 17.01 65.11 16.23
N ALA A 148 15.81 65.44 15.75
CA ALA A 148 15.51 66.71 15.09
C ALA A 148 15.00 67.79 16.06
N ASN A 149 14.82 67.45 17.34
CA ASN A 149 14.54 68.36 18.45
C ASN A 149 15.79 68.53 19.31
#